data_AF-A0A4P8YFG6-F1
#
_entry.id   AF-A0A4P8YFG6-F1
#
_cell.length_a   1.000
_cell.length_b   1.000
_cell.length_c   1.000
_cell.angle_alpha   90.00
_cell.angle_beta   90.00
_cell.angle_gamma   90.00
#
_symmetry.space_group_name_H-M   'P 1'
#
loop_
_entity.id
_entity.type
_entity.pdbx_description
1 polymer ?
#
loop_
_entity_poly.entity_id
_entity_poly.type
_entity_poly.pdbx_seq_one_letter_code
_entity_poly.pdbx_strand_id
1 'polypeptide(L)'
;MRHKKLKSGGHLSPGAINMRVMKIQCPECGENAIIKKTARKHRELSDLYCACTDVECGHTFVMNVTFSHTISPSAKNKEKLLKSLVDNIQSDDRQILLDLLQKSA
;
A
#
# COMPACT_ATOMS: atom_id res chain seq x y z
N MET A 1 25.72 -9.18 20.88
CA MET A 1 24.82 -8.88 22.02
C MET A 1 23.39 -9.17 21.58
N ARG A 2 22.56 -9.79 22.43
CA ARG A 2 21.17 -10.15 22.08
C ARG A 2 20.24 -8.97 22.38
N HIS A 3 19.72 -8.30 21.35
CA HIS A 3 18.74 -7.23 21.51
C HIS A 3 17.41 -7.79 22.05
N LYS A 4 16.94 -7.26 23.18
CA LYS A 4 15.64 -7.62 23.78
C LYS A 4 14.53 -6.97 22.97
N LYS A 5 13.77 -7.77 22.20
CA LYS A 5 12.58 -7.30 21.46
C LYS A 5 11.32 -7.41 22.30
N LEU A 6 10.46 -6.39 22.25
CA LEU A 6 9.11 -6.41 22.81
C LEU A 6 8.24 -7.42 22.03
N LYS A 7 7.68 -8.41 22.72
CA LYS A 7 6.80 -9.43 22.12
C LYS A 7 5.35 -8.92 22.09
N SER A 8 4.75 -8.81 20.92
CA SER A 8 3.29 -8.69 20.76
C SER A 8 2.72 -10.07 20.45
N GLY A 9 2.31 -10.81 21.48
CA GLY A 9 1.67 -12.11 21.34
C GLY A 9 0.18 -11.95 21.00
N GLY A 10 -0.25 -12.50 19.87
CA GLY A 10 -1.67 -12.66 19.52
C GLY A 10 -1.85 -13.98 18.75
N HIS A 11 -2.95 -14.70 19.00
CA HIS A 11 -3.34 -15.89 18.25
C HIS A 11 -3.47 -15.54 16.76
N LEU A 12 -2.62 -16.14 15.92
CA LEU A 12 -2.61 -15.95 14.48
C LEU A 12 -3.36 -17.13 13.83
N SER A 13 -4.52 -16.84 13.24
CA SER A 13 -5.22 -17.78 12.36
C SER A 13 -4.32 -18.15 11.15
N PRO A 14 -4.49 -19.32 10.50
CA PRO A 14 -3.65 -19.77 9.38
C PRO A 14 -3.47 -18.76 8.23
N GLY A 15 -4.49 -17.92 7.96
CA GLY A 15 -4.41 -16.84 6.96
C GLY A 15 -3.53 -15.63 7.35
N ALA A 16 -3.13 -15.53 8.62
CA ALA A 16 -2.32 -14.43 9.13
C ALA A 16 -0.80 -14.71 9.06
N ILE A 17 -0.40 -15.94 8.75
CA ILE A 17 1.00 -16.40 8.80
C ILE A 17 1.85 -15.78 7.67
N ASN A 18 1.23 -15.35 6.57
CA ASN A 18 1.91 -14.76 5.40
C ASN A 18 1.60 -13.28 5.15
N MET A 19 1.05 -12.56 6.13
CA MET A 19 0.71 -11.15 5.96
C MET A 19 1.98 -10.28 5.97
N ARG A 20 2.32 -9.68 4.82
CA ARG A 20 3.35 -8.63 4.76
C ARG A 20 2.78 -7.34 5.33
N VAL A 21 3.24 -6.98 6.52
CA VAL A 21 2.95 -5.68 7.16
C VAL A 21 4.05 -4.69 6.77
N MET A 22 3.70 -3.43 6.48
CA MET A 22 4.67 -2.36 6.28
C MET A 22 5.55 -2.23 7.52
N LYS A 23 6.86 -2.43 7.37
CA LYS A 23 7.85 -2.24 8.43
C LYS A 23 8.59 -0.93 8.20
N ILE A 24 8.57 -0.06 9.20
CA ILE A 24 9.35 1.18 9.19
C ILE A 24 10.71 0.88 9.81
N GLN A 25 11.78 1.33 9.17
CA GLN A 25 13.14 1.24 9.68
C GLN A 25 13.55 2.58 10.29
N CYS A 26 14.26 2.51 11.41
CA CYS A 26 14.87 3.67 12.04
C CYS A 26 15.98 4.21 11.14
N PRO A 27 16.00 5.51 10.81
CA PRO A 27 17.04 6.09 9.96
C PRO A 27 18.42 6.07 10.63
N GLU A 28 18.47 6.08 11.95
CA GLU A 28 19.73 6.15 12.71
C GLU A 28 20.41 4.79 12.87
N CYS A 29 19.66 3.74 13.25
CA CYS A 29 20.24 2.43 13.59
C CYS A 29 19.78 1.28 12.69
N GLY A 30 18.86 1.52 11.75
CA GLY A 30 18.32 0.50 10.84
C GLY A 30 17.38 -0.53 11.47
N GLU A 31 17.24 -0.56 12.80
CA GLU A 31 16.27 -1.44 13.46
C GLU A 31 14.82 -1.03 13.18
N ASN A 32 13.90 -1.95 13.44
CA ASN A 32 12.48 -1.68 13.20
C ASN A 32 11.96 -0.58 14.13
N ALA A 33 11.03 0.23 13.65
CA ALA A 33 10.29 1.23 14.42
C ALA A 33 8.80 0.89 14.47
N ILE A 34 8.15 1.26 15.56
CA ILE A 34 6.72 1.07 15.81
C ILE A 34 6.01 2.40 15.58
N ILE A 35 4.91 2.38 14.83
CA ILE A 35 4.01 3.54 14.67
C ILE A 35 3.21 3.72 15.96
N LYS A 36 3.36 4.88 16.61
CA LYS A 36 2.63 5.28 17.82
C LYS A 36 1.34 6.03 17.47
N LYS A 37 1.37 6.86 16.44
CA LYS A 37 0.24 7.68 16.00
C LYS A 37 0.30 7.91 14.50
N THR A 38 -0.87 7.88 13.86
CA THR A 38 -1.06 8.29 12.47
C THR A 38 -1.88 9.56 12.44
N ALA A 39 -1.29 10.68 12.02
CA ALA A 39 -2.01 11.93 11.80
C ALA A 39 -2.37 12.04 10.30
N ARG A 40 -3.65 11.87 9.99
CA ARG A 40 -4.18 12.01 8.62
C ARG A 40 -4.29 13.50 8.28
N LYS A 41 -3.55 13.96 7.26
CA LYS A 41 -3.64 15.34 6.74
C LYS A 41 -4.58 15.44 5.55
N HIS A 42 -4.48 14.48 4.65
CA HIS A 42 -5.31 14.36 3.46
C HIS A 42 -5.66 12.89 3.23
N ARG A 43 -6.58 12.59 2.32
CA ARG A 43 -6.92 11.21 1.93
C ARG A 43 -5.70 10.42 1.45
N GLU A 44 -4.73 11.12 0.88
CA GLU A 44 -3.54 10.57 0.25
C GLU A 44 -2.23 10.92 0.98
N LEU A 45 -2.28 11.68 2.07
CA LEU A 45 -1.10 12.12 2.82
C LEU A 45 -1.30 11.94 4.31
N SER A 46 -0.32 11.35 4.99
CA SER A 46 -0.38 11.11 6.42
C SER A 46 1.00 11.16 7.07
N ASP A 47 1.05 11.69 8.29
CA ASP A 47 2.26 11.68 9.11
C ASP A 47 2.20 10.50 10.10
N LEU A 48 3.27 9.72 10.15
CA LEU A 48 3.46 8.59 11.04
C LEU A 48 4.48 8.97 12.12
N TYR A 49 4.03 9.05 13.36
CA TYR A 49 4.89 9.23 14.52
C TYR A 49 5.41 7.86 14.95
N CYS A 50 6.71 7.67 14.85
CA CYS A 50 7.38 6.39 15.02
C CYS A 50 8.35 6.43 16.20
N ALA A 51 8.55 5.28 16.84
CA ALA A 51 9.56 5.09 17.88
C ALA A 51 10.37 3.83 17.57
N CYS A 52 11.70 3.93 17.61
CA CYS A 52 12.60 2.80 17.41
C CYS A 52 12.32 1.69 18.45
N THR A 53 12.45 0.43 18.03
CA THR A 53 12.29 -0.72 18.93
C THR A 53 13.53 -1.01 19.77
N ASP A 54 14.70 -0.54 19.33
CA ASP A 54 15.93 -0.68 20.09
C ASP A 54 15.99 0.41 21.18
N VAL A 55 16.06 -0.05 22.43
CA VAL A 55 15.98 0.83 23.61
C VAL A 55 17.21 1.73 23.72
N GLU A 56 18.37 1.24 23.28
CA GLU A 56 19.61 2.02 23.25
C GLU A 56 19.56 3.13 22.20
N CYS A 57 18.90 2.87 21.06
CA CYS A 57 18.68 3.90 20.04
C CYS A 57 17.64 4.93 20.51
N GLY A 58 16.49 4.48 21.02
CA GLY A 58 15.43 5.34 21.59
C GLY A 58 14.83 6.38 20.62
N HIS A 59 15.21 6.37 19.34
CA HIS A 59 14.90 7.44 18.40
C HIS A 59 13.40 7.53 18.13
N THR A 60 12.84 8.73 18.28
CA THR A 60 11.46 9.05 17.95
C THR A 60 11.41 10.05 16.81
N PHE A 61 10.65 9.76 15.76
CA PHE A 61 10.68 10.52 14.52
C PHE A 61 9.33 10.53 13.82
N VAL A 62 9.17 11.43 12.86
CA VAL A 62 7.97 11.55 12.02
C VAL A 62 8.34 11.18 10.59
N MET A 63 7.54 10.32 9.97
CA MET A 63 7.63 10.02 8.54
C MET A 63 6.37 10.48 7.82
N ASN A 64 6.51 11.02 6.61
CA ASN A 64 5.37 11.32 5.75
C ASN A 64 5.14 10.14 4.80
N VAL A 65 3.91 9.65 4.73
CA VAL A 65 3.48 8.64 3.76
C VAL A 65 2.48 9.29 2.81
N THR A 66 2.81 9.25 1.53
CA THR A 66 2.04 9.89 0.46
C THR A 66 1.72 8.88 -0.63
N PHE A 67 0.50 8.90 -1.14
CA PHE A 67 0.15 8.20 -2.37
C PHE A 67 0.96 8.76 -3.54
N SER A 68 1.59 7.89 -4.32
CA SER A 68 2.39 8.31 -5.48
C SER A 68 1.59 8.13 -6.77
N HIS A 69 1.36 6.88 -7.17
CA HIS A 69 0.63 6.56 -8.38
C HIS A 69 0.03 5.15 -8.28
N THR A 70 -0.89 4.86 -9.19
CA THR A 70 -1.53 3.55 -9.28
C THR A 70 -0.80 2.70 -10.31
N ILE A 71 -0.27 1.53 -9.91
CA ILE A 71 0.34 0.55 -10.83
C ILE A 71 -0.74 -0.27 -11.53
N SER A 72 -1.75 -0.70 -10.77
CA SER A 72 -2.92 -1.43 -11.30
C SER A 72 -4.19 -0.77 -10.78
N PRO A 73 -5.11 -0.35 -11.66
CA PRO A 73 -6.31 0.39 -11.27
C PRO A 73 -7.20 -0.43 -10.35
N SER A 74 -7.88 0.26 -9.43
CA SER A 74 -8.86 -0.39 -8.57
C SER A 74 -9.97 -1.04 -9.40
N ALA A 75 -10.39 -2.24 -9.02
CA ALA A 75 -11.57 -2.90 -9.57
C ALA A 75 -12.87 -2.09 -9.39
N LYS A 76 -12.87 -1.11 -8.46
CA LYS A 76 -13.99 -0.16 -8.30
C LYS A 76 -14.10 0.85 -9.44
N ASN A 77 -13.01 1.05 -10.19
CA ASN A 77 -12.95 2.00 -11.30
C ASN A 77 -13.01 1.29 -12.67
N LYS A 78 -13.51 0.04 -12.73
CA LYS A 78 -13.59 -0.76 -13.97
C LYS A 78 -14.31 -0.02 -15.09
N GLU A 79 -15.45 0.60 -14.82
CA GLU A 79 -16.20 1.33 -15.85
C GLU A 79 -15.43 2.51 -16.42
N LYS A 80 -14.75 3.27 -15.55
CA LYS A 80 -13.90 4.39 -15.99
C LYS A 80 -12.74 3.90 -16.84
N LEU A 81 -12.12 2.78 -16.46
CA LEU A 81 -11.08 2.13 -17.25
C LEU A 81 -11.61 1.68 -18.62
N LEU A 82 -12.74 0.97 -18.66
CA LEU A 82 -13.35 0.47 -19.89
C LEU A 82 -13.74 1.61 -20.82
N LYS A 83 -14.32 2.70 -20.28
CA LYS A 83 -14.61 3.90 -21.05
C LYS A 83 -13.34 4.51 -21.63
N SER A 84 -12.31 4.73 -20.80
CA SER A 84 -11.03 5.24 -21.30
C SER A 84 -10.39 4.34 -22.34
N LEU A 85 -10.52 3.01 -22.23
CA LEU A 85 -10.04 2.09 -23.27
C LEU A 85 -10.80 2.29 -24.58
N VAL A 86 -12.14 2.29 -24.54
CA VAL A 86 -12.98 2.50 -25.73
C VAL A 86 -12.75 3.88 -26.36
N ASP A 87 -12.57 4.92 -25.55
CA ASP A 87 -12.35 6.28 -26.01
C ASP A 87 -11.02 6.42 -26.77
N ASN A 88 -9.98 5.68 -26.35
CA ASN A 88 -8.66 5.69 -26.98
C ASN A 88 -8.53 4.76 -28.20
N ILE A 89 -9.56 3.98 -28.53
CA ILE A 89 -9.56 3.12 -29.73
C ILE A 89 -9.88 3.97 -30.96
N GLN A 90 -9.04 3.82 -32.00
CA GLN A 90 -9.23 4.47 -33.29
C GLN A 90 -10.55 4.02 -33.93
N SER A 91 -11.18 4.89 -34.70
CA SER A 91 -12.52 4.68 -35.28
C SER A 91 -12.65 3.35 -36.06
N ASP A 92 -11.59 2.93 -36.73
CA ASP A 92 -11.61 1.73 -37.59
C ASP A 92 -11.60 0.43 -36.77
N ASP A 93 -10.92 0.43 -35.62
CA ASP A 93 -10.79 -0.72 -34.71
C ASP A 93 -12.03 -0.91 -33.82
N ARG A 94 -12.91 0.09 -33.74
CA ARG A 94 -14.15 0.01 -32.94
C ARG A 94 -15.08 -1.07 -33.45
N GLN A 95 -15.17 -1.25 -34.77
CA GLN A 95 -16.06 -2.23 -35.37
C GLN A 95 -15.56 -3.66 -35.10
N ILE A 96 -14.23 -3.86 -35.13
CA ILE A 96 -13.58 -5.12 -34.77
C ILE A 96 -13.86 -5.46 -33.31
N LEU A 97 -13.71 -4.48 -32.40
CA LEU A 97 -14.02 -4.67 -30.99
C LEU A 97 -15.48 -5.11 -30.77
N LEU A 98 -16.43 -4.48 -31.45
CA LEU A 98 -17.85 -4.83 -31.34
C LEU A 98 -18.12 -6.26 -31.83
N ASP A 99 -17.54 -6.67 -32.97
CA ASP A 99 -17.67 -8.04 -33.49
C ASP A 99 -17.11 -9.09 -32.52
N LEU A 100 -15.94 -8.82 -31.92
CA LEU A 100 -15.33 -9.71 -30.93
C LEU A 100 -16.19 -9.87 -29.66
N LEU A 101 -16.80 -8.79 -29.17
CA LEU A 101 -17.69 -8.84 -28.01
C LEU A 101 -19.00 -9.59 -28.33
N GLN A 102 -19.51 -9.48 -29.55
CA GLN A 102 -20.73 -10.18 -29.98
C GLN A 102 -20.51 -11.68 -30.21
N LYS A 103 -19.33 -12.10 -30.70
CA LYS A 103 -18.97 -13.51 -30.91
C LYS A 103 -18.68 -14.30 -29.63
N SER A 104 -18.39 -13.63 -28.53
CA SER A 104 -18.03 -14.25 -27.25
C SER A 104 -19.22 -14.43 -26.30
N ALA A 105 -20.43 -14.08 -26.74
CA ALA A 105 -21.69 -14.25 -26.01
C ALA A 105 -22.45 -15.52 -26.42
#